data_AF-A0A4Q9HFE1-F1
#
_entry.id   AF-A0A4Q9HFE1-F1
#
_cell.length_a   1.000
_cell.length_b   1.000
_cell.length_c   1.000
_cell.angle_alpha   90.00
_cell.angle_beta   90.00
_cell.angle_gamma   90.00
#
_symmetry.space_group_name_H-M   'P 1'
#
loop_
_entity.id
_entity.type
_entity.pdbx_description
1 polymer ?
#
loop_
_entity_poly.entity_id
_entity_poly.type
_entity_poly.pdbx_seq_one_letter_code
_entity_poly.pdbx_strand_id
1 'polypeptide(L)'
;MMIKNYGALLERSVRRSGFGISKLARKLKVSRPTVYQWFKEENLDALTIVKIENTIGVNSVMALEEIYGFSVQSIEPELDISVSSIAEDAEVRYWIARYIRLLEKYNGVLINKKIQKKCVKVW
;
A
#
# COMPACT_ATOMS: atom_id res chain seq x y z
N MET A 1 26.86 -12.63 -3.64
CA MET A 1 25.81 -11.82 -2.98
C MET A 1 24.83 -11.39 -4.05
N MET A 2 23.64 -12.01 -4.14
CA MET A 2 22.63 -11.58 -5.12
C MET A 2 21.96 -10.31 -4.59
N ILE A 3 22.32 -9.17 -5.17
CA ILE A 3 21.64 -7.89 -4.92
C ILE A 3 20.26 -8.01 -5.58
N LYS A 4 19.23 -8.27 -4.79
CA LYS A 4 17.84 -8.32 -5.25
C LYS A 4 17.36 -6.87 -5.44
N ASN A 5 17.66 -6.29 -6.60
CA ASN A 5 17.19 -4.95 -6.95
C ASN A 5 15.70 -5.01 -7.33
N TYR A 6 14.82 -4.50 -6.46
CA TYR A 6 13.36 -4.53 -6.68
C TYR A 6 12.95 -3.76 -7.94
N GLY A 7 13.59 -2.61 -8.20
CA GLY A 7 13.33 -1.80 -9.39
C GLY A 7 13.53 -2.59 -10.69
N ALA A 8 14.61 -3.38 -10.75
CA ALA A 8 14.92 -4.22 -11.92
C ALA A 8 13.95 -5.40 -12.09
N LEU A 9 13.38 -5.92 -10.99
CA LEU A 9 12.35 -6.95 -11.05
C LEU A 9 11.02 -6.35 -11.56
N LEU A 10 10.65 -5.19 -11.04
CA LEU A 10 9.44 -4.47 -11.44
C LEU A 10 9.50 -4.06 -12.91
N GLU A 11 10.64 -3.57 -13.39
CA GLU A 11 10.85 -3.24 -14.80
C GLU A 11 10.60 -4.44 -15.72
N ARG A 12 11.09 -5.63 -15.32
CA ARG A 12 10.85 -6.87 -16.07
C ARG A 12 9.37 -7.24 -16.11
N SER A 13 8.66 -7.10 -14.99
CA SER A 13 7.21 -7.33 -14.94
C SER A 13 6.42 -6.33 -15.80
N VAL A 14 6.80 -5.05 -15.76
CA VAL A 14 6.18 -4.00 -16.59
C VAL A 14 6.44 -4.23 -18.08
N ARG A 15 7.65 -4.63 -18.45
CA ARG A 15 7.98 -4.93 -19.86
C ARG A 15 7.26 -6.19 -20.35
N ARG A 16 7.16 -7.23 -19.52
CA ARG A 16 6.46 -8.49 -19.87
C ARG A 16 4.97 -8.29 -20.07
N SER A 17 4.34 -7.37 -19.33
CA SER A 17 2.92 -7.04 -19.51
C SER A 17 2.63 -6.22 -20.78
N GLY A 18 3.65 -5.74 -21.49
CA GLY A 18 3.49 -4.87 -22.66
C GLY A 18 2.92 -3.48 -22.30
N PHE A 19 2.88 -3.12 -21.02
CA PHE A 19 2.28 -1.88 -20.58
C PHE A 19 3.23 -0.69 -20.84
N GLY A 20 2.80 0.24 -21.68
CA GLY A 20 3.63 1.40 -22.03
C GLY A 20 3.94 2.29 -20.82
N ILE A 21 5.22 2.60 -20.61
CA ILE A 21 5.71 3.44 -19.50
C ILE A 21 5.01 4.81 -19.47
N SER A 22 4.69 5.38 -20.64
CA SER A 22 3.91 6.61 -20.77
C SER A 22 2.53 6.50 -20.13
N LYS A 23 1.87 5.35 -20.33
CA LYS A 23 0.52 5.08 -19.81
C LYS A 23 0.56 4.83 -18.30
N LEU A 24 1.63 4.18 -17.83
CA LEU A 24 1.89 3.94 -16.41
C LEU A 24 2.07 5.26 -15.65
N ALA A 25 2.95 6.13 -16.13
CA ALA A 25 3.20 7.45 -15.55
C ALA A 25 1.92 8.29 -15.44
N ARG A 26 1.08 8.30 -16.49
CA ARG A 26 -0.21 9.00 -16.49
C ARG A 26 -1.20 8.44 -15.45
N LYS A 27 -1.31 7.12 -15.31
CA LYS A 27 -2.18 6.49 -14.31
C LYS A 27 -1.72 6.78 -12.89
N LEU A 28 -0.41 6.75 -12.65
CA LEU A 28 0.19 6.99 -11.34
C LEU A 28 0.31 8.49 -11.00
N LYS A 29 -0.01 9.38 -11.94
CA LYS A 29 0.15 10.84 -11.82
C LYS A 29 1.58 11.27 -11.47
N VAL A 30 2.57 10.57 -12.03
CA VAL A 30 4.00 10.87 -11.85
C VAL A 30 4.67 11.14 -13.18
N SER A 31 5.85 11.76 -13.12
CA SER A 31 6.66 12.00 -14.31
C SER A 31 7.30 10.70 -14.82
N ARG A 32 7.54 10.60 -16.13
CA ARG A 32 8.25 9.43 -16.71
C ARG A 32 9.66 9.25 -16.12
N PRO A 33 10.46 10.31 -15.89
CA PRO A 33 11.73 10.20 -15.19
C PRO A 33 11.62 9.52 -13.83
N THR A 34 10.58 9.85 -13.04
CA THR A 34 10.33 9.22 -11.73
C THR A 34 10.11 7.72 -11.87
N VAL A 35 9.37 7.28 -12.89
CA VAL A 35 9.16 5.85 -13.16
C VAL A 35 10.48 5.15 -13.50
N TYR A 36 11.34 5.78 -14.32
CA TYR A 36 12.67 5.23 -14.62
C TYR A 36 13.60 5.22 -13.41
N GLN A 37 13.46 6.20 -12.52
CA GLN A 37 14.21 6.27 -11.28
C GLN A 37 13.83 5.11 -10.33
N TRP A 38 12.54 4.83 -10.19
CA TRP A 38 12.05 3.68 -9.42
C TRP A 38 12.57 2.34 -9.92
N PHE A 39 12.79 2.19 -11.24
CA PHE A 39 13.39 0.97 -11.79
C PHE A 39 14.88 0.79 -11.45
N LYS A 40 15.58 1.86 -11.09
CA LYS A 40 16.99 1.82 -10.69
C LYS A 40 17.17 1.68 -9.18
N GLU A 41 16.13 1.97 -8.42
CA GLU A 41 16.17 2.01 -6.97
C GLU A 41 16.22 0.59 -6.38
N GLU A 42 17.23 0.34 -5.55
CA GLU A 42 17.45 -0.98 -4.95
C GLU A 42 16.39 -1.33 -3.92
N ASN A 43 15.83 -0.34 -3.21
CA ASN A 43 14.80 -0.48 -2.19
C ASN A 43 13.62 0.46 -2.52
N LEU A 44 12.66 -0.04 -3.30
CA LEU A 44 11.47 0.72 -3.65
C LEU A 44 10.41 0.56 -2.55
N ASP A 45 9.73 1.65 -2.20
CA ASP A 45 8.64 1.63 -1.22
C ASP A 45 7.51 0.66 -1.63
N ALA A 46 7.10 -0.19 -0.69
CA ALA A 46 6.11 -1.23 -0.90
C ALA A 46 4.76 -0.67 -1.41
N LEU A 47 4.37 0.52 -0.94
CA LEU A 47 3.14 1.17 -1.41
C LEU A 47 3.22 1.56 -2.89
N THR A 48 4.41 1.93 -3.36
CA THR A 48 4.65 2.28 -4.76
C THR A 48 4.59 1.04 -5.65
N ILE A 49 5.12 -0.09 -5.17
CA ILE A 49 5.04 -1.38 -5.87
C ILE A 49 3.57 -1.80 -6.05
N VAL A 50 2.79 -1.83 -4.96
CA VAL A 50 1.37 -2.21 -4.99
C VAL A 50 0.56 -1.31 -5.94
N LYS A 51 0.83 0.00 -5.95
CA LYS A 51 0.20 0.92 -6.90
C LYS A 51 0.52 0.57 -8.35
N ILE A 52 1.78 0.26 -8.65
CA ILE A 52 2.22 -0.10 -10.00
C ILE A 52 1.57 -1.41 -10.44
N GLU A 53 1.59 -2.43 -9.59
CA GLU A 53 0.97 -3.74 -9.84
C GLU A 53 -0.53 -3.62 -10.11
N ASN A 54 -1.27 -2.88 -9.26
CA ASN A 54 -2.69 -2.60 -9.46
C ASN A 54 -2.97 -1.88 -10.79
N THR A 55 -2.07 -0.99 -11.24
CA THR A 55 -2.28 -0.28 -12.52
C THR A 55 -2.03 -1.13 -13.75
N ILE A 56 -1.15 -2.12 -13.64
CA ILE A 56 -0.76 -3.05 -14.70
C ILE A 56 -1.71 -4.27 -14.74
N GLY A 57 -2.38 -4.58 -13.62
CA GLY A 57 -3.26 -5.75 -13.52
C GLY A 57 -2.48 -7.07 -13.46
N VAL A 58 -1.21 -7.00 -13.08
CA VAL A 58 -0.34 -8.17 -12.86
C VAL A 58 -0.17 -8.33 -11.36
N ASN A 59 -0.58 -9.49 -10.84
CA ASN A 59 -0.38 -9.89 -9.47
C ASN A 59 1.07 -10.40 -9.28
N SER A 60 2.04 -9.50 -9.12
CA SER A 60 3.40 -9.91 -8.78
C SER A 60 3.56 -10.26 -7.28
N VAL A 61 2.48 -10.77 -6.69
CA VAL A 61 2.37 -11.29 -5.33
C VAL A 61 3.42 -12.36 -5.06
N MET A 62 3.64 -13.30 -5.99
CA MET A 62 4.66 -14.35 -5.81
C MET A 62 6.09 -13.81 -5.69
N ALA A 63 6.41 -12.71 -6.37
CA ALA A 63 7.75 -12.11 -6.27
C ALA A 63 7.91 -11.25 -5.00
N LEU A 64 6.80 -10.78 -4.43
CA LEU A 64 6.77 -10.11 -3.14
C LEU A 64 6.83 -11.12 -1.98
N GLU A 65 6.13 -12.26 -2.09
CA GLU A 65 6.13 -13.35 -1.11
C GLU A 65 7.54 -13.91 -0.84
N GLU A 66 8.32 -14.15 -1.89
CA GLU A 66 9.67 -14.71 -1.79
C GLU A 66 10.69 -13.73 -1.16
N ILE A 67 10.38 -12.42 -1.14
CA ILE A 67 11.34 -11.39 -0.71
C ILE A 67 10.93 -10.71 0.59
N TYR A 68 9.63 -10.50 0.81
CA TYR A 68 9.09 -9.87 2.02
C TYR A 68 8.55 -10.89 3.03
N GLY A 69 8.52 -12.19 2.71
CA GLY A 69 8.01 -13.24 3.60
C GLY A 69 6.51 -13.12 3.90
N PHE A 70 5.78 -12.29 3.15
CA PHE A 70 4.38 -12.00 3.38
C PHE A 70 3.52 -12.76 2.37
N SER A 71 3.02 -13.94 2.77
CA SER A 71 2.05 -14.75 2.03
C SER A 71 0.74 -13.98 1.86
N VAL A 72 0.48 -13.44 0.67
CA VAL A 72 -0.81 -12.84 0.30
C VAL A 72 -1.61 -13.88 -0.47
N GLN A 73 -2.02 -14.93 0.24
CA GLN A 73 -3.13 -15.74 -0.26
C GLN A 73 -4.41 -14.93 -0.07
N SER A 74 -4.93 -14.47 -1.20
CA SER A 74 -6.34 -14.12 -1.41
C SER A 74 -6.87 -12.98 -0.55
N ILE A 75 -6.72 -11.75 -1.04
CA ILE A 75 -7.57 -10.63 -0.61
C ILE A 75 -8.95 -10.85 -1.24
N GLU A 76 -9.75 -11.70 -0.61
CA GLU A 76 -11.20 -11.55 -0.65
C GLU A 76 -11.59 -10.31 0.20
N PRO A 77 -12.72 -9.63 -0.08
CA PRO A 77 -13.02 -8.33 0.49
C PRO A 77 -13.47 -8.37 1.96
N GLU A 78 -13.30 -9.49 2.65
CA GLU A 78 -13.48 -9.58 4.09
C GLU A 78 -12.10 -9.52 4.76
N LEU A 79 -11.84 -8.37 5.38
CA LEU A 79 -10.71 -8.13 6.27
C LEU A 79 -10.71 -9.15 7.41
N ASP A 80 -10.04 -10.28 7.22
CA ASP A 80 -9.37 -10.99 8.30
C ASP A 80 -7.88 -11.01 7.97
N ILE A 81 -7.24 -9.85 8.18
CA ILE A 81 -5.79 -9.81 8.36
C ILE A 81 -5.55 -10.80 9.49
N SER A 82 -4.94 -11.95 9.19
CA SER A 82 -4.53 -12.92 10.19
C SER A 82 -3.51 -12.25 11.12
N VAL A 83 -4.07 -11.59 12.13
CA VAL A 83 -3.40 -10.99 13.29
C VAL A 83 -2.82 -12.11 14.16
N SER A 84 -3.02 -13.38 13.83
CA SER A 84 -2.53 -14.52 14.60
C SER A 84 -1.00 -14.59 14.72
N SER A 85 -0.22 -14.16 13.72
CA SER A 85 1.24 -14.26 13.75
C SER A 85 1.95 -13.04 14.35
N ILE A 86 1.24 -11.91 14.50
CA ILE A 86 1.77 -10.66 15.09
C ILE A 86 1.21 -10.45 16.52
N ALA A 87 0.19 -11.21 16.92
CA ALA A 87 -0.53 -11.03 18.19
C ALA A 87 0.14 -11.64 19.43
N GLU A 88 1.28 -12.32 19.30
CA GLU A 88 1.98 -12.87 20.48
C GLU A 88 2.78 -11.79 21.24
N ASP A 89 3.17 -10.69 20.57
CA ASP A 89 3.91 -9.60 21.22
C ASP A 89 2.98 -8.62 21.95
N ALA A 90 3.06 -8.61 23.29
CA ALA A 90 2.30 -7.72 24.15
C ALA A 90 2.55 -6.23 23.83
N GLU A 91 3.76 -5.88 23.40
CA GLU A 91 4.13 -4.54 22.98
C GLU A 91 3.39 -4.11 21.70
N VAL A 92 3.32 -4.99 20.71
CA VAL A 92 2.61 -4.72 19.45
C VAL A 92 1.12 -4.50 19.71
N ARG A 93 0.51 -5.34 20.58
CA ARG A 93 -0.90 -5.17 20.99
C ARG A 93 -1.15 -3.83 21.70
N TYR A 94 -0.22 -3.40 22.56
CA TYR A 94 -0.32 -2.11 23.24
C TYR A 94 -0.35 -0.94 22.24
N TRP A 95 0.55 -0.97 21.26
CA TRP A 95 0.61 0.08 20.23
C TRP A 95 -0.61 0.06 19.30
N ILE A 96 -1.10 -1.11 18.90
CA ILE A 96 -2.34 -1.25 18.13
C ILE A 96 -3.52 -0.64 18.90
N ALA A 97 -3.69 -1.00 20.17
CA ALA A 97 -4.78 -0.45 20.99
C ALA A 97 -4.69 1.07 21.17
N ARG A 98 -3.47 1.60 21.33
CA ARG A 98 -3.22 3.05 21.42
C ARG A 98 -3.55 3.77 20.11
N TYR A 99 -3.23 3.16 18.98
CA TYR A 99 -3.54 3.70 17.66
C TYR A 99 -5.06 3.70 17.39
N ILE A 100 -5.76 2.62 17.73
CA ILE A 100 -7.23 2.53 17.63
C ILE A 100 -7.89 3.66 18.43
N ARG A 101 -7.52 3.84 19.70
CA ARG A 101 -8.06 4.92 20.54
C ARG A 101 -7.84 6.31 19.96
N LEU A 102 -6.70 6.54 19.33
CA LEU A 102 -6.39 7.82 18.68
C LEU A 102 -7.34 8.07 17.50
N LEU A 103 -7.54 7.05 16.65
CA LEU A 103 -8.44 7.12 15.51
C LEU A 103 -9.89 7.33 15.94
N GLU A 104 -10.36 6.62 16.97
CA GLU A 104 -11.70 6.79 17.53
C GLU A 104 -11.92 8.22 18.03
N LYS A 105 -10.97 8.78 18.78
CA LYS A 105 -11.04 10.15 19.27
C LYS A 105 -11.09 11.16 18.11
N TYR A 106 -10.26 10.96 17.10
CA TYR A 106 -10.24 11.84 15.93
C TYR A 106 -11.57 11.76 15.15
N ASN A 107 -12.08 10.56 14.93
CA ASN A 107 -13.37 10.33 14.29
C ASN A 107 -14.51 10.99 15.09
N GLY A 108 -14.49 10.91 16.42
CA GLY A 108 -15.44 11.61 17.28
C GLY A 108 -15.43 13.13 17.09
N VAL A 109 -14.24 13.74 17.00
CA VAL A 109 -14.11 15.18 16.72
C VAL A 109 -14.61 15.53 15.31
N LEU A 110 -14.32 14.70 14.31
CA LEU A 110 -14.80 14.90 12.94
C LEU A 110 -16.33 14.81 12.86
N ILE A 111 -16.93 13.85 13.55
CA ILE A 111 -18.39 13.69 13.62
C ILE A 111 -19.01 14.90 14.33
N ASN A 112 -18.47 15.32 15.47
CA ASN A 112 -18.95 16.50 16.19
C ASN A 112 -18.85 17.79 15.37
N LYS A 113 -17.77 17.99 14.61
CA LYS A 113 -17.66 19.12 13.68
C LYS A 113 -18.70 19.06 12.55
N LYS A 114 -19.04 17.87 12.04
CA LYS A 114 -20.13 17.72 11.05
C LYS A 114 -21.49 18.04 11.66
N ILE A 115 -21.76 17.62 12.89
CA ILE A 115 -23.02 17.89 13.61
C ILE A 115 -23.16 19.39 13.88
N GLN A 116 -22.12 20.07 14.38
CA GLN A 116 -22.15 21.53 14.61
C GLN A 116 -22.45 22.33 13.33
N LYS A 117 -21.87 21.94 12.19
CA LYS A 117 -22.18 22.58 10.89
C LYS A 117 -23.61 22.36 10.42
N LYS A 118 -24.27 21.28 10.86
CA LYS A 118 -25.68 20.99 10.55
C LYS A 118 -26.62 21.80 11.45
N CYS A 119 -26.31 21.94 12.75
CA CYS A 119 -27.12 22.73 13.68
C CYS A 119 -27.02 24.25 13.48
N VAL A 120 -25.90 24.77 12.98
CA VAL A 120 -25.72 26.22 12.71
C VAL A 120 -26.37 26.66 11.38
N LYS A 121 -26.78 25.71 10.52
CA LYS A 121 -27.44 25.97 9.21
C LYS A 121 -28.97 25.86 9.26
N VAL A 122 -29.59 26.17 10.40
CA VAL A 122 -31.05 26.25 10.52
C VAL A 122 -31.44 27.68 10.89
N TRP A 123 -31.20 28.63 9.97
CA TRP A 123 -31.86 29.92 9.83
C TRP A 123 -31.74 30.36 8.37
#